data_AF-A0A530GK31-F1
#
_entry.id   AF-A0A530GK31-F1
#
_cell.length_a   1.000
_cell.length_b   1.000
_cell.length_c   1.000
_cell.angle_alpha   90.00
_cell.angle_beta   90.00
_cell.angle_gamma   90.00
#
_symmetry.space_group_name_H-M   'P 1'
#
loop_
_entity.id
_entity.type
_entity.pdbx_description
1 polymer ?
#
loop_
_entity_poly.entity_id
_entity_poly.type
_entity_poly.pdbx_seq_one_letter_code
_entity_poly.pdbx_strand_id
1 'polypeptide(L)'
;PNNYHPFKHADRAIERRNWVIDQMVENGYVTREEGAKAKAEPLGVTPRRNGSYLFAGEYFTEEVRRQIIARYGENALYEGGLSVRTTLDPNIQLIARKSLQNGLLKYDMLRGYRGPVTHIDISGDWGVPLGN
;
A
#
# COMPACT_ATOMS: atom_id res chain seq x y z
N PRO A 1 1.52 -10.05 -13.51
CA PRO A 1 0.19 -10.34 -14.10
C PRO A 1 -0.94 -10.15 -13.07
N ASN A 2 -1.92 -9.28 -13.35
CA ASN A 2 -2.94 -8.85 -12.38
C ASN A 2 -4.02 -9.91 -12.04
N ASN A 3 -4.25 -10.91 -12.91
CA ASN A 3 -5.40 -11.82 -12.79
C ASN A 3 -5.30 -12.87 -11.67
N TYR A 4 -4.11 -13.08 -11.09
CA TYR A 4 -3.87 -14.06 -10.02
C TYR A 4 -3.25 -13.41 -8.79
N HIS A 5 -3.56 -12.13 -8.54
CA HIS A 5 -3.00 -11.42 -7.40
C HIS A 5 -3.46 -12.09 -6.09
N PRO A 6 -2.55 -12.64 -5.26
CA PRO A 6 -2.91 -13.54 -4.16
C PRO A 6 -3.75 -12.87 -3.06
N PHE A 7 -3.72 -11.54 -2.96
CA PHE A 7 -4.55 -10.78 -2.02
C PHE A 7 -5.86 -10.25 -2.61
N LYS A 8 -5.92 -10.00 -3.93
CA LYS A 8 -7.13 -9.43 -4.57
C LYS A 8 -8.02 -10.52 -5.17
N HIS A 9 -7.41 -11.63 -5.57
CA HIS A 9 -8.02 -12.74 -6.28
C HIS A 9 -7.48 -14.07 -5.73
N ALA A 10 -7.63 -14.27 -4.42
CA ALA A 10 -7.07 -15.43 -3.70
C ALA A 10 -7.58 -16.76 -4.29
N ASP A 11 -8.88 -16.88 -4.53
CA ASP A 11 -9.48 -18.11 -5.07
C ASP A 11 -8.90 -18.46 -6.45
N ARG A 12 -8.82 -17.48 -7.36
CA ARG A 12 -8.20 -17.66 -8.68
C ARG A 12 -6.71 -18.01 -8.59
N ALA A 13 -6.00 -17.48 -7.60
CA ALA A 13 -4.60 -17.84 -7.36
C ALA A 13 -4.46 -19.29 -6.85
N ILE A 14 -5.37 -19.76 -6.00
CA ILE A 14 -5.42 -21.15 -5.52
C ILE A 14 -5.72 -22.10 -6.69
N GLU A 15 -6.76 -21.81 -7.47
CA GLU A 15 -7.13 -22.60 -8.65
C GLU A 15 -5.95 -22.72 -9.62
N ARG A 16 -5.28 -21.60 -9.90
CA ARG A 16 -4.12 -21.59 -10.81
C ARG A 16 -2.94 -22.37 -10.25
N ARG A 17 -2.64 -22.24 -8.95
CA ARG A 17 -1.58 -23.01 -8.29
C ARG A 17 -1.88 -24.51 -8.37
N ASN A 18 -3.11 -24.91 -8.05
CA ASN A 18 -3.53 -26.31 -8.06
C ASN A 18 -3.41 -26.92 -9.45
N TRP A 19 -3.82 -26.19 -10.49
CA TRP A 19 -3.63 -26.61 -11.88
C TRP A 19 -2.15 -26.83 -12.23
N VAL A 20 -1.26 -25.94 -11.79
CA VAL A 20 0.20 -26.13 -12.00
C VAL A 20 0.70 -27.39 -11.27
N ILE A 21 0.25 -27.63 -10.04
CA ILE A 21 0.62 -28.82 -9.27
C ILE A 21 0.14 -30.10 -9.98
N ASP A 22 -1.07 -30.11 -10.53
CA ASP A 22 -1.59 -31.25 -11.30
C ASP A 22 -0.72 -31.51 -12.54
N GLN A 23 -0.30 -30.47 -13.24
CA GLN A 23 0.65 -30.59 -14.36
C GLN A 23 2.03 -31.10 -13.93
N MET A 24 2.51 -30.73 -12.74
CA MET A 24 3.77 -31.26 -12.20
C MET A 24 3.68 -32.76 -11.89
N VAL A 25 2.53 -33.22 -11.37
CA VAL A 25 2.26 -34.65 -11.12
C VAL A 25 2.18 -35.41 -12.43
N GLU A 26 1.44 -34.91 -13.42
CA GLU A 26 1.26 -35.57 -14.73
C GLU A 26 2.59 -35.72 -15.49
N ASN A 27 3.45 -34.71 -15.40
CA ASN A 27 4.77 -34.73 -16.05
C ASN A 27 5.87 -35.40 -15.20
N GLY A 28 5.53 -35.93 -14.01
CA GLY A 28 6.46 -36.69 -13.18
C GLY A 28 7.50 -35.85 -12.42
N TYR A 29 7.30 -34.54 -12.27
CA TYR A 29 8.18 -33.69 -11.46
C TYR A 29 7.99 -33.86 -9.95
N VAL A 30 6.80 -34.30 -9.54
CA VAL A 30 6.44 -34.62 -8.14
C VAL A 30 5.53 -35.84 -8.10
N THR A 31 5.50 -36.53 -6.97
CA THR A 31 4.58 -37.66 -6.74
C THR A 31 3.14 -37.17 -6.50
N ARG A 32 2.17 -38.07 -6.66
CA ARG A 32 0.75 -37.80 -6.35
C ARG A 32 0.55 -37.37 -4.89
N GLU A 33 1.28 -37.99 -3.95
CA GLU A 33 1.21 -37.65 -2.53
C GLU A 33 1.74 -36.24 -2.27
N GLU A 34 2.89 -35.90 -2.85
CA GLU A 34 3.47 -34.55 -2.74
C GLU A 34 2.54 -33.49 -3.35
N GLY A 35 1.95 -33.77 -4.50
CA GLY A 35 0.98 -32.88 -5.14
C GLY A 35 -0.28 -32.68 -4.30
N ALA A 36 -0.83 -33.75 -3.70
CA ALA A 36 -1.99 -33.65 -2.81
C ALA A 36 -1.67 -32.83 -1.55
N LYS A 37 -0.50 -33.06 -0.95
CA LYS A 37 -0.03 -32.32 0.22
C LYS A 37 0.15 -30.82 -0.09
N ALA A 38 0.80 -30.49 -1.20
CA ALA A 38 1.03 -29.10 -1.61
C ALA A 38 -0.27 -28.34 -1.93
N LYS A 39 -1.30 -29.00 -2.48
CA LYS A 39 -2.61 -28.39 -2.71
C LYS A 39 -3.37 -28.08 -1.42
N ALA A 40 -3.14 -28.85 -0.35
CA ALA A 40 -3.76 -28.64 0.95
C ALA A 40 -3.13 -27.50 1.76
N GLU A 41 -1.92 -27.07 1.41
CA GLU A 41 -1.26 -25.95 2.07
C GLU A 41 -1.92 -24.61 1.69
N PRO A 42 -1.96 -23.63 2.61
CA PRO A 42 -2.39 -22.28 2.27
C PRO A 42 -1.41 -21.62 1.29
N LEU A 43 -1.87 -20.56 0.60
CA LEU A 43 -1.04 -19.81 -0.36
C LEU A 43 0.26 -19.22 0.23
N GLY A 44 0.33 -19.04 1.55
CA GLY A 44 1.57 -18.66 2.25
C GLY A 44 2.16 -17.31 1.84
N VAL A 45 1.39 -16.45 1.17
CA VAL A 45 1.93 -15.19 0.63
C VAL A 45 2.09 -14.19 1.75
N THR A 46 3.34 -13.88 2.08
CA THR A 46 3.68 -12.74 2.93
C THR A 46 3.59 -11.47 2.09
N PRO A 47 2.88 -10.43 2.55
CA PRO A 47 2.92 -9.13 1.89
C PRO A 47 4.39 -8.71 1.84
N ARG A 48 4.90 -8.42 0.64
CA ARG A 48 6.14 -7.66 0.55
C ARG A 48 5.87 -6.38 1.33
N ARG A 49 6.70 -6.09 2.35
CA ARG A 49 6.72 -4.75 2.92
C ARG A 49 7.01 -3.83 1.76
N ASN A 50 6.01 -3.03 1.35
CA ASN A 50 6.24 -1.93 0.43
C ASN A 50 7.45 -1.17 1.00
N GLY A 51 8.47 -0.94 0.16
CA GLY A 51 9.76 -0.43 0.59
C GLY A 51 9.60 0.71 1.60
N SER A 52 10.35 0.64 2.69
CA SER A 52 10.53 1.65 3.73
C SER A 52 9.37 2.66 3.82
N TYR A 53 8.17 2.24 4.24
CA TYR A 53 7.15 3.22 4.61
C TYR A 53 7.68 4.02 5.80
N LEU A 54 8.22 5.20 5.50
CA LEU A 54 8.67 6.17 6.49
C LEU A 54 7.43 6.94 6.93
N PHE A 55 6.82 6.48 8.03
CA PHE A 55 5.73 7.18 8.69
C PHE A 55 6.08 8.67 8.86
N ALA A 56 5.16 9.57 8.48
CA ALA A 56 5.32 11.02 8.44
C ALA A 56 6.29 11.61 7.37
N GLY A 57 6.90 10.78 6.52
CA GLY A 57 7.85 11.21 5.48
C GLY A 57 7.25 11.52 4.10
N GLU A 58 5.93 11.38 3.91
CA GLU A 58 5.25 11.41 2.59
C GLU A 58 5.61 12.64 1.75
N TYR A 59 5.51 13.85 2.33
CA TYR A 59 5.85 15.10 1.65
C TYR A 59 7.33 15.18 1.27
N PHE A 60 8.22 14.71 2.15
CA PHE A 60 9.65 14.71 1.89
C PHE A 60 10.01 13.70 0.79
N THR A 61 9.42 12.51 0.84
CA THR A 61 9.60 11.46 -0.19
C THR A 61 9.09 11.94 -1.55
N GLU A 62 7.97 12.65 -1.60
CA GLU A 62 7.45 13.24 -2.83
C GLU A 62 8.40 14.32 -3.38
N GLU A 63 9.00 15.14 -2.53
CA GLU A 63 9.99 16.12 -2.95
C GLU A 63 11.26 15.46 -3.49
N VAL A 64 11.74 14.39 -2.83
CA VAL A 64 12.85 13.57 -3.34
C VAL A 64 12.51 12.97 -4.71
N ARG A 65 11.28 12.47 -4.90
CA ARG A 65 10.80 11.96 -6.19
C ARG A 65 10.89 13.03 -7.28
N ARG A 66 10.39 14.24 -7.01
CA ARG A 66 10.44 15.39 -7.92
C ARG A 66 11.88 15.75 -8.29
N GLN A 67 12.78 15.77 -7.32
CA GLN A 67 14.19 16.09 -7.56
C GLN A 67 14.90 15.03 -8.40
N ILE A 68 14.61 13.74 -8.19
CA ILE A 68 15.19 12.67 -9.01
C ILE A 68 14.69 12.78 -10.45
N ILE A 69 13.39 12.99 -10.67
CA ILE A 69 12.84 13.19 -12.01
C ILE A 69 13.48 14.40 -12.69
N ALA A 70 13.60 15.52 -11.98
CA ALA A 70 14.20 16.73 -12.52
C ALA A 70 15.67 16.54 -12.93
N ARG A 71 16.43 15.68 -12.24
CA ARG A 71 17.86 15.48 -12.47
C ARG A 71 18.17 14.32 -13.43
N TYR A 72 17.37 13.27 -13.40
CA TYR A 72 17.69 11.99 -14.04
C TYR A 72 16.57 11.48 -14.98
N GLY A 73 15.44 12.18 -15.04
CA GLY A 73 14.28 11.77 -15.82
C GLY A 73 13.45 10.68 -15.15
N GLU A 74 12.26 10.43 -15.70
CA GLU A 74 11.32 9.44 -15.16
C GLU A 74 11.83 8.00 -15.28
N ASN A 75 12.49 7.66 -16.39
CA ASN A 75 13.03 6.31 -16.61
C ASN A 75 14.06 5.93 -15.53
N ALA A 76 14.93 6.86 -15.13
CA ALA A 76 15.89 6.59 -14.07
C ALA A 76 15.21 6.35 -12.71
N LEU A 77 14.13 7.06 -12.42
CA LEU A 77 13.35 6.86 -11.18
C LEU A 77 12.68 5.48 -11.16
N TYR A 78 11.99 5.11 -12.24
CA TYR A 78 11.10 3.94 -12.24
C TYR A 78 11.77 2.64 -12.71
N GLU A 79 12.80 2.73 -13.55
CA GLU A 79 13.47 1.57 -14.16
C GLU A 79 14.94 1.45 -13.75
N GLY A 80 15.54 2.52 -13.19
CA GLY A 80 16.96 2.58 -12.90
C GLY A 80 17.43 1.82 -11.66
N GLY A 81 16.52 1.26 -10.85
CA GLY A 81 16.88 0.49 -9.65
C GLY A 81 17.63 1.31 -8.59
N LEU A 82 17.41 2.63 -8.53
CA LEU A 82 18.16 3.53 -7.67
C LEU A 82 17.90 3.26 -6.18
N SER A 83 18.97 3.29 -5.38
CA SER A 83 18.89 3.34 -3.92
C SER A 83 19.26 4.74 -3.43
N VAL A 84 18.31 5.42 -2.80
CA VAL A 84 18.42 6.85 -2.48
C VAL A 84 18.58 7.03 -0.98
N ARG A 85 19.70 7.61 -0.56
CA ARG A 85 19.93 8.04 0.82
C ARG A 85 19.72 9.54 0.92
N THR A 86 18.90 9.96 1.87
CA THR A 86 18.52 11.37 2.07
C THR A 86 18.97 11.86 3.43
N THR A 87 18.80 13.16 3.66
CA THR A 87 19.06 13.81 4.95
C THR A 87 17.89 13.73 5.93
N LEU A 88 16.83 12.97 5.59
CA LEU A 88 15.63 12.90 6.43
C LEU A 88 15.93 12.19 7.75
N ASP A 89 15.70 12.89 8.86
CA ASP A 89 15.62 12.30 10.20
C ASP A 89 14.15 11.98 10.53
N PRO A 90 13.76 10.70 10.69
CA PRO A 90 12.37 10.33 10.96
C PRO A 90 11.80 10.89 12.27
N ASN A 91 12.64 11.04 13.31
CA ASN A 91 12.20 11.53 14.61
C ASN A 91 11.89 13.02 14.53
N ILE A 92 12.78 13.80 13.90
CA ILE A 92 12.57 15.23 13.69
C ILE A 92 11.36 15.46 12.78
N GLN A 93 11.20 14.66 11.72
CA GLN A 93 10.07 14.76 10.80
C GLN A 93 8.72 14.55 11.52
N LEU A 94 8.65 13.58 12.44
CA LEU A 94 7.45 13.34 13.24
C LEU A 94 7.10 14.54 14.12
N ILE A 95 8.11 15.13 14.78
CA ILE A 95 7.94 16.32 15.61
C ILE A 95 7.49 17.50 14.75
N ALA A 96 8.10 17.72 13.59
CA ALA A 96 7.75 18.79 12.67
C ALA A 96 6.29 18.70 12.21
N ARG A 97 5.85 17.49 11.79
CA ARG A 97 4.45 17.25 11.39
C ARG A 97 3.48 17.57 12.53
N LYS A 98 3.76 17.08 13.74
CA LYS A 98 2.91 17.31 14.91
C LYS A 98 2.83 18.79 15.27
N SER A 99 3.96 19.49 15.25
CA SER A 99 4.03 20.93 15.54
C SER A 99 3.24 21.75 14.54
N LEU A 100 3.36 21.45 13.23
CA LEU A 100 2.59 22.13 12.19
C LEU A 100 1.08 21.89 12.37
N GLN A 101 0.66 20.64 12.57
CA GLN A 101 -0.75 20.29 12.78
C GLN A 101 -1.32 21.02 13.99
N ASN A 102 -0.59 21.03 15.12
CA ASN A 102 -1.01 21.73 16.33
C ASN A 102 -1.13 23.24 16.12
N GLY A 103 -0.19 23.84 15.37
CA GLY A 103 -0.23 25.26 15.04
C GLY A 103 -1.46 25.63 14.19
N LEU A 104 -1.75 24.82 13.17
CA LEU A 104 -2.92 25.01 12.30
C LEU A 104 -4.24 24.83 13.06
N LEU A 105 -4.34 23.81 13.91
CA LEU A 105 -5.52 23.59 14.74
C LEU A 105 -5.74 24.74 15.73
N LYS A 106 -4.67 25.19 16.40
CA LYS A 106 -4.75 26.33 17.32
C LYS A 106 -5.24 27.59 16.59
N TYR A 107 -4.67 27.88 15.42
CA TYR A 107 -5.06 29.02 14.61
C TYR A 107 -6.52 28.96 14.16
N ASP A 108 -6.99 27.77 13.76
CA ASP A 108 -8.39 27.54 13.38
C ASP A 108 -9.34 27.74 14.56
N MET A 109 -9.07 27.09 15.69
CA MET A 109 -9.93 27.14 16.89
C MET A 109 -10.08 28.57 17.45
N LEU A 110 -9.02 29.38 17.38
CA LEU A 110 -9.05 30.77 17.85
C LEU A 110 -9.96 31.68 17.01
N ARG A 111 -10.36 31.25 15.81
CA ARG A 111 -11.23 32.03 14.90
C ARG A 111 -12.68 31.57 14.93
N GLY A 112 -13.00 30.63 15.82
CA GLY A 112 -14.34 30.09 15.97
C GLY A 112 -14.68 29.06 14.90
N TYR A 113 -15.84 28.44 15.11
CA TYR A 113 -16.34 27.37 14.27
C TYR A 113 -16.84 27.89 12.91
N ARG A 114 -16.46 27.23 11.82
CA ARG A 114 -16.79 27.63 10.44
C ARG A 114 -18.10 27.00 9.90
N GLY A 115 -18.84 26.26 10.73
CA GLY A 115 -19.95 25.43 10.26
C GLY A 115 -19.50 24.02 9.87
N PRO A 116 -20.46 23.09 9.67
CA PRO A 116 -20.16 21.72 9.30
C PRO A 116 -19.69 21.64 7.85
N VAL A 117 -18.84 20.66 7.54
CA VAL A 117 -18.35 20.43 6.17
C VAL A 117 -19.49 19.97 5.25
N THR A 118 -20.45 19.21 5.77
CA THR A 118 -21.61 18.72 5.05
C THR A 118 -22.80 18.53 6.00
N HIS A 119 -24.01 18.47 5.43
CA HIS A 119 -25.23 18.10 6.16
C HIS A 119 -25.74 16.78 5.58
N ILE A 120 -26.06 15.82 6.44
CA ILE A 120 -26.57 14.51 6.04
C ILE A 120 -28.02 14.41 6.51
N ASP A 121 -28.91 14.03 5.60
CA ASP A 121 -30.30 13.77 5.93
C ASP A 121 -30.42 12.43 6.68
N ILE A 122 -31.13 12.47 7.81
CA ILE A 122 -31.34 11.32 8.70
C ILE A 122 -32.56 10.49 8.33
N SER A 123 -33.40 10.95 7.38
CA SER A 123 -34.61 10.21 6.99
C SER A 123 -34.35 8.97 6.13
N GLY A 124 -33.12 8.80 5.61
CA GLY A 124 -32.70 7.67 4.79
C GLY A 124 -31.53 6.89 5.38
N ASP A 125 -30.91 6.03 4.58
CA ASP A 125 -29.66 5.35 4.97
C ASP A 125 -28.49 6.35 4.95
N TRP A 126 -28.29 7.00 6.09
CA TRP A 126 -27.23 7.99 6.33
C TRP A 126 -25.83 7.37 6.44
N GLY A 127 -25.71 6.04 6.52
CA GLY A 127 -24.42 5.36 6.62
C GLY A 127 -23.60 5.45 5.33
N VAL A 128 -24.27 5.36 4.17
CA VAL A 128 -23.66 5.48 2.85
C VAL A 128 -23.02 6.86 2.61
N PRO A 129 -23.70 7.99 2.85
CA PRO A 129 -23.10 9.32 2.70
C PRO A 129 -22.08 9.67 3.79
N LEU A 130 -22.08 9.01 4.95
CA LEU A 130 -21.08 9.25 6.01
C LEU A 130 -19.75 8.51 5.76
N GLY A 131 -19.80 7.36 5.09
CA GLY A 131 -18.63 6.50 4.84
C GLY A 131 -17.79 6.85 3.61
N ASN A 132 -18.26 7.77 2.77
CA ASN A 132 -17.54 8.30 1.59
C ASN A 132 -16.81 9.60 1.94
#